data_AF-A0A2V3IW36-F1
#
_entry.id   AF-A0A2V3IW36-F1
#
_cell.length_a   1.000
_cell.length_b   1.000
_cell.length_c   1.000
_cell.angle_alpha   90.00
_cell.angle_beta   90.00
_cell.angle_gamma   90.00
#
_symmetry.space_group_name_H-M   'P 1'
#
loop_
_entity.id
_entity.type
_entity.pdbx_description
1 polymer ?
#
loop_
_entity_poly.entity_id
_entity_poly.type
_entity_poly.pdbx_seq_one_letter_code
_entity_poly.pdbx_strand_id
1 'polypeptide(L)'
;MTTRTFLAVVSLVLVLLVSRCRAEEPDLQSMSSAQLADLEKELSGEVGDRTKQLESIRQDIDRLKTEQTAIDEEAQHLQGAREWELKEKEKREKELEAAKNDVRMKQESISRMSAQVASLKDHIQEFEARLQKLNQEKDSTERRFHDPTLADVLESRSQNWGNVSRNVFNKTMTNVVPVFSDITETARNYRRRVSRTSRFLELLISMFIYAFIISAVLAIVRIYSKVKGKLTISRMLFLGDTLCACFWFVMLLGFAILFDDPLYVMKQRSPTPFFLFQLLACFSYVNFVLLRVLVLASKMTLGALGETLGVVVVGHHYYVRVWQPAILDRPFRGTFFYYFCYCWMFCAFAYSRIQEFAPLKQLRGPKLPPLMWLRVLFARFTARGVPDGDIESTPYEDSDDETHEH
;
A
#
# COMPACT_ATOMS: atom_id res chain seq x y z
N MET A 1 -47.52 -70.74 36.26
CA MET A 1 -48.28 -71.20 37.44
C MET A 1 -49.72 -70.82 37.16
N THR A 2 -50.62 -71.71 36.74
CA THR A 2 -51.47 -72.54 37.61
C THR A 2 -52.24 -73.61 36.81
N THR A 3 -51.61 -74.28 35.83
CA THR A 3 -52.25 -75.44 35.14
C THR A 3 -52.19 -76.74 35.96
N ARG A 4 -51.29 -76.82 36.96
CA ARG A 4 -51.17 -77.99 37.85
C ARG A 4 -52.20 -78.03 38.99
N THR A 5 -52.79 -76.91 39.37
CA THR A 5 -53.83 -76.85 40.43
C THR A 5 -55.23 -77.20 39.91
N PHE A 6 -55.51 -76.97 38.62
CA PHE A 6 -56.82 -77.26 38.04
C PHE A 6 -57.05 -78.76 37.79
N LEU A 7 -56.02 -79.51 37.36
CA LEU A 7 -56.10 -80.96 37.15
C LEU A 7 -56.21 -81.78 38.46
N ALA A 8 -55.72 -81.24 39.59
CA ALA A 8 -55.83 -81.88 40.90
C ALA A 8 -57.25 -81.77 41.49
N VAL A 9 -57.97 -80.68 41.22
CA VAL A 9 -59.35 -80.49 41.71
C VAL A 9 -60.35 -81.28 40.88
N VAL A 10 -60.15 -81.38 39.55
CA VAL A 10 -61.05 -82.16 38.68
C VAL A 10 -60.90 -83.68 38.91
N SER A 11 -59.72 -84.17 39.28
CA SER A 11 -59.53 -85.59 39.61
C SER A 11 -60.10 -85.98 40.99
N LEU A 12 -60.19 -85.04 41.94
CA LEU A 12 -60.76 -85.31 43.27
C LEU A 12 -62.31 -85.33 43.25
N VAL A 13 -62.93 -84.53 42.38
CA VAL A 13 -64.40 -84.48 42.24
C VAL A 13 -64.95 -85.70 41.51
N LEU A 14 -64.22 -86.26 40.54
CA LEU A 14 -64.62 -87.49 39.82
C LEU A 14 -64.50 -88.77 40.68
N VAL A 15 -63.60 -88.82 41.67
CA VAL A 15 -63.48 -89.97 42.59
C VAL A 15 -64.55 -89.96 43.70
N LEU A 16 -65.04 -88.79 44.10
CA LEU A 16 -66.14 -88.66 45.08
C LEU A 16 -67.54 -88.84 44.48
N LEU A 17 -67.71 -88.69 43.16
CA LEU A 17 -68.98 -88.92 42.47
C LEU A 17 -69.23 -90.39 42.08
N VAL A 18 -68.18 -91.21 41.94
CA VAL A 18 -68.31 -92.64 41.61
C VAL A 18 -68.52 -93.52 42.85
N SER A 19 -68.24 -93.01 44.06
CA SER A 19 -68.35 -93.76 45.33
C SER A 19 -69.68 -93.57 46.08
N ARG A 20 -70.65 -92.82 45.54
CA ARG A 20 -71.87 -92.40 46.27
C ARG A 20 -73.22 -92.72 45.61
N CYS A 21 -73.26 -93.61 44.63
CA CYS A 21 -74.51 -94.04 43.98
C CYS A 21 -74.61 -95.57 43.92
N ARG A 22 -74.77 -96.23 45.07
CA ARG A 22 -75.24 -97.62 45.16
C ARG A 22 -75.81 -97.94 46.56
N ALA A 23 -76.94 -97.34 46.87
CA ALA A 23 -77.85 -97.54 48.03
C ALA A 23 -78.93 -96.45 47.84
N GLU A 24 -80.25 -96.60 47.90
CA GLU A 24 -81.19 -97.60 48.39
C GLU A 24 -82.38 -97.62 47.41
N GLU A 25 -82.89 -98.79 47.04
CA GLU A 25 -84.25 -98.93 46.50
C GLU A 25 -85.18 -99.27 47.67
N PRO A 26 -86.12 -98.39 48.06
CA PRO A 26 -87.12 -98.73 49.06
C PRO A 26 -88.29 -99.49 48.43
N ASP A 27 -88.57 -100.63 49.07
CA ASP A 27 -89.68 -101.55 48.88
C ASP A 27 -91.03 -100.82 48.96
N LEU A 28 -91.77 -100.80 47.85
CA LEU A 28 -93.06 -100.09 47.70
C LEU A 28 -94.14 -101.08 47.26
N GLN A 29 -94.45 -102.03 48.13
CA GLN A 29 -95.67 -102.85 48.05
C GLN A 29 -96.48 -102.72 49.34
N SER A 30 -97.01 -101.52 49.62
CA SER A 30 -98.19 -101.33 50.48
C SER A 30 -98.61 -99.86 50.60
N MET A 31 -98.92 -99.14 49.51
CA MET A 31 -99.57 -97.83 49.64
C MET A 31 -100.69 -97.62 48.61
N SER A 32 -101.82 -97.08 49.09
CA SER A 32 -103.11 -97.02 48.39
C SER A 32 -103.24 -95.84 47.42
N SER A 33 -104.09 -96.00 46.41
CA SER A 33 -104.32 -95.15 45.22
C SER A 33 -104.58 -93.65 45.44
N ALA A 34 -104.81 -93.19 46.68
CA ALA A 34 -105.06 -91.78 46.97
C ALA A 34 -103.76 -90.97 47.17
N GLN A 35 -102.65 -91.60 47.56
CA GLN A 35 -101.36 -90.92 47.78
C GLN A 35 -100.50 -90.81 46.51
N LEU A 36 -100.84 -91.58 45.47
CA LEU A 36 -100.21 -91.51 44.14
C LEU A 36 -100.62 -90.26 43.35
N ALA A 37 -101.84 -89.75 43.55
CA ALA A 37 -102.35 -88.59 42.80
C ALA A 37 -101.77 -87.25 43.27
N ASP A 38 -101.50 -87.10 44.58
CA ASP A 38 -100.87 -85.88 45.11
C ASP A 38 -99.37 -85.82 44.77
N LEU A 39 -98.69 -86.98 44.75
CA LEU A 39 -97.28 -87.06 44.39
C LEU A 39 -97.04 -86.80 42.89
N GLU A 40 -97.97 -87.22 42.02
CA GLU A 40 -97.95 -86.90 40.58
C GLU A 40 -98.10 -85.40 40.33
N LYS A 41 -98.93 -84.72 41.12
CA LYS A 41 -99.13 -83.26 41.01
C LYS A 41 -97.91 -82.48 41.48
N GLU A 42 -97.28 -82.90 42.59
CA GLU A 42 -96.05 -82.27 43.11
C GLU A 42 -94.86 -82.49 42.18
N LEU A 43 -94.68 -83.71 41.63
CA LEU A 43 -93.65 -83.96 40.61
C LEU A 43 -93.89 -83.17 39.32
N SER A 44 -95.14 -83.01 38.87
CA SER A 44 -95.43 -82.25 37.65
C SER A 44 -95.10 -80.75 37.80
N GLY A 45 -95.28 -80.20 39.01
CA GLY A 45 -94.90 -78.82 39.34
C GLY A 45 -93.39 -78.63 39.39
N GLU A 46 -92.68 -79.56 40.04
CA GLU A 46 -91.21 -79.49 40.13
C GLU A 46 -90.52 -79.72 38.78
N VAL A 47 -91.08 -80.60 37.93
CA VAL A 47 -90.64 -80.77 36.54
C VAL A 47 -90.88 -79.49 35.73
N GLY A 48 -92.03 -78.83 35.89
CA GLY A 48 -92.32 -77.56 35.22
C GLY A 48 -91.34 -76.43 35.57
N ASP A 49 -90.99 -76.29 36.83
CA ASP A 49 -90.05 -75.25 37.29
C ASP A 49 -88.60 -75.58 36.92
N ARG A 50 -88.18 -76.85 36.95
CA ARG A 50 -86.87 -77.27 36.42
C ARG A 50 -86.78 -77.10 34.90
N THR A 51 -87.88 -77.27 34.18
CA THR A 51 -87.91 -77.04 32.72
C THR A 51 -87.73 -75.55 32.42
N LYS A 52 -88.37 -74.65 33.17
CA LYS A 52 -88.17 -73.20 33.04
C LYS A 52 -86.75 -72.76 33.38
N GLN A 53 -86.13 -73.34 34.41
CA GLN A 53 -84.71 -73.07 34.75
C GLN A 53 -83.77 -73.58 33.66
N LEU A 54 -84.05 -74.73 33.05
CA LEU A 54 -83.28 -75.23 31.90
C LEU A 54 -83.45 -74.32 30.67
N GLU A 55 -84.64 -73.78 30.44
CA GLU A 55 -84.89 -72.82 29.35
C GLU A 55 -84.11 -71.52 29.57
N SER A 56 -84.09 -70.97 30.80
CA SER A 56 -83.34 -69.74 31.10
C SER A 56 -81.83 -69.96 31.00
N ILE A 57 -81.32 -71.09 31.51
CA ILE A 57 -79.91 -71.44 31.40
C ILE A 57 -79.51 -71.65 29.93
N ARG A 58 -80.38 -72.24 29.10
CA ARG A 58 -80.13 -72.35 27.65
C ARG A 58 -80.05 -70.98 26.99
N GLN A 59 -80.95 -70.06 27.32
CA GLN A 59 -80.91 -68.69 26.80
C GLN A 59 -79.63 -67.95 27.23
N ASP A 60 -79.19 -68.12 28.48
CA ASP A 60 -77.94 -67.54 28.97
C ASP A 60 -76.71 -68.16 28.29
N ILE A 61 -76.73 -69.47 28.02
CA ILE A 61 -75.66 -70.14 27.26
C ILE A 61 -75.59 -69.63 25.83
N ASP A 62 -76.73 -69.47 25.16
CA ASP A 62 -76.75 -68.96 23.78
C ASP A 62 -76.31 -67.49 23.73
N ARG A 63 -76.73 -66.68 24.71
CA ARG A 63 -76.24 -65.30 24.86
C ARG A 63 -74.74 -65.25 25.09
N LEU A 64 -74.20 -66.03 26.02
CA LEU A 64 -72.77 -66.07 26.30
C LEU A 64 -71.96 -66.59 25.10
N LYS A 65 -72.51 -67.52 24.31
CA LYS A 65 -71.89 -67.94 23.04
C LYS A 65 -71.83 -66.79 22.04
N THR A 66 -72.90 -66.00 21.90
CA THR A 66 -72.88 -64.83 21.00
C THR A 66 -71.93 -63.74 21.49
N GLU A 67 -71.84 -63.50 22.80
CA GLU A 67 -70.88 -62.58 23.39
C GLU A 67 -69.44 -63.08 23.23
N GLN A 68 -69.20 -64.39 23.38
CA GLN A 68 -67.89 -65.00 23.14
C GLN A 68 -67.46 -64.86 21.68
N THR A 69 -68.35 -65.12 20.72
CA THR A 69 -68.03 -64.94 19.29
C THR A 69 -67.75 -63.48 18.95
N ALA A 70 -68.50 -62.54 19.54
CA ALA A 70 -68.26 -61.11 19.34
C ALA A 70 -66.90 -60.66 19.92
N ILE A 71 -66.53 -61.15 21.09
CA ILE A 71 -65.22 -60.88 21.71
C ILE A 71 -64.09 -61.52 20.89
N ASP A 72 -64.27 -62.73 20.37
CA ASP A 72 -63.28 -63.40 19.54
C ASP A 72 -63.08 -62.66 18.20
N GLU A 73 -64.16 -62.16 17.60
CA GLU A 73 -64.10 -61.31 16.40
C GLU A 73 -63.38 -59.97 16.68
N GLU A 74 -63.67 -59.32 17.81
CA GLU A 74 -63.00 -58.08 18.22
C GLU A 74 -61.51 -58.32 18.51
N ALA A 75 -61.17 -59.44 19.16
CA ALA A 75 -59.79 -59.83 19.42
C ALA A 75 -59.03 -60.09 18.11
N GLN A 76 -59.64 -60.76 17.14
CA GLN A 76 -59.05 -60.97 15.81
C GLN A 76 -58.86 -59.65 15.05
N HIS A 77 -59.85 -58.75 15.11
CA HIS A 77 -59.74 -57.42 14.49
C HIS A 77 -58.60 -56.60 15.11
N LEU A 78 -58.47 -56.59 16.44
CA LEU A 78 -57.39 -55.89 17.14
C LEU A 78 -56.01 -56.50 16.85
N GLN A 79 -55.92 -57.83 16.72
CA GLN A 79 -54.68 -58.49 16.30
C GLN A 79 -54.30 -58.08 14.87
N GLY A 80 -55.25 -58.08 13.93
CA GLY A 80 -55.03 -57.63 12.56
C GLY A 80 -54.61 -56.16 12.47
N ALA A 81 -55.24 -55.28 13.25
CA ALA A 81 -54.87 -53.86 13.32
C ALA A 81 -53.44 -53.68 13.87
N ARG A 82 -53.07 -54.43 14.91
CA ARG A 82 -51.72 -54.38 15.49
C ARG A 82 -50.64 -54.87 14.53
N GLU A 83 -50.90 -55.96 13.81
CA GLU A 83 -50.00 -56.47 12.78
C GLU A 83 -49.83 -55.47 11.63
N TRP A 84 -50.93 -54.81 11.23
CA TRP A 84 -50.89 -53.76 10.22
C TRP A 84 -50.06 -52.56 10.68
N GLU A 85 -50.25 -52.08 11.91
CA GLU A 85 -49.45 -51.00 12.48
C GLU A 85 -47.96 -51.35 12.58
N LEU A 86 -47.63 -52.60 12.95
CA LEU A 86 -46.25 -53.07 13.00
C LEU A 86 -45.61 -53.07 11.60
N LYS A 87 -46.31 -53.58 10.58
CA LYS A 87 -45.83 -53.56 9.19
C LYS A 87 -45.64 -52.15 8.66
N GLU A 88 -46.55 -51.23 8.97
CA GLU A 88 -46.44 -49.83 8.56
C GLU A 88 -45.28 -49.11 9.27
N LYS A 89 -45.05 -49.39 10.56
CA LYS A 89 -43.87 -48.89 11.28
C LYS A 89 -42.57 -49.42 10.68
N GLU A 90 -42.50 -50.71 10.38
CA GLU A 90 -41.31 -51.31 9.74
C GLU A 90 -41.04 -50.70 8.36
N LYS A 91 -42.09 -50.43 7.59
CA LYS A 91 -41.97 -49.74 6.29
C LYS A 91 -41.43 -48.32 6.45
N ARG A 92 -41.96 -47.55 7.39
CA ARG A 92 -41.46 -46.19 7.68
C ARG A 92 -40.05 -46.18 8.22
N GLU A 93 -39.67 -47.16 9.03
CA GLU A 93 -38.28 -47.33 9.49
C GLU A 93 -37.36 -47.63 8.31
N LYS A 94 -37.76 -48.50 7.38
CA LYS A 94 -36.99 -48.77 6.14
C LYS A 94 -36.86 -47.53 5.26
N GLU A 95 -37.93 -46.74 5.10
CA GLU A 95 -37.90 -45.47 4.36
C GLU A 95 -37.00 -44.43 5.05
N LEU A 96 -37.05 -44.34 6.39
CA LEU A 96 -36.20 -43.46 7.17
C LEU A 96 -34.72 -43.85 7.05
N GLU A 97 -34.41 -45.14 7.12
CA GLU A 97 -33.03 -45.62 6.93
C GLU A 97 -32.53 -45.39 5.49
N ALA A 98 -33.40 -45.54 4.48
CA ALA A 98 -33.07 -45.17 3.10
C ALA A 98 -32.78 -43.66 2.97
N ALA A 99 -33.61 -42.81 3.57
CA ALA A 99 -33.43 -41.36 3.58
C ALA A 99 -32.16 -40.93 4.33
N LYS A 100 -31.84 -41.55 5.48
CA LYS A 100 -30.59 -41.32 6.21
C LYS A 100 -29.37 -41.68 5.37
N ASN A 101 -29.41 -42.80 4.66
CA ASN A 101 -28.33 -43.20 3.77
C ASN A 101 -28.16 -42.22 2.60
N ASP A 102 -29.24 -41.74 1.99
CA ASP A 102 -29.18 -40.71 0.93
C ASP A 102 -28.58 -39.39 1.44
N VAL A 103 -29.01 -38.92 2.62
CA VAL A 103 -28.43 -37.72 3.26
C VAL A 103 -26.94 -37.90 3.54
N ARG A 104 -26.53 -39.08 4.02
CA ARG A 104 -25.10 -39.38 4.25
C ARG A 104 -24.30 -39.34 2.94
N MET A 105 -24.80 -39.97 1.88
CA MET A 105 -24.16 -39.95 0.56
C MET A 105 -24.05 -38.52 0.00
N LYS A 106 -25.10 -37.71 0.15
CA LYS A 106 -25.07 -36.29 -0.24
C LYS A 106 -24.08 -35.49 0.60
N GLN A 107 -24.00 -35.75 1.90
CA GLN A 107 -23.02 -35.11 2.78
C GLN A 107 -21.58 -35.44 2.38
N GLU A 108 -21.30 -36.70 2.03
CA GLU A 108 -20.00 -37.10 1.47
C GLU A 108 -19.72 -36.47 0.11
N SER A 109 -20.72 -36.31 -0.74
CA SER A 109 -20.54 -35.62 -2.03
C SER A 109 -20.25 -34.14 -1.83
N ILE A 110 -20.92 -33.48 -0.89
CA ILE A 110 -20.69 -32.08 -0.54
C ILE A 110 -19.28 -31.90 0.03
N SER A 111 -18.81 -32.80 0.89
CA SER A 111 -17.46 -32.72 1.45
C SER A 111 -16.37 -32.93 0.39
N ARG A 112 -16.60 -33.81 -0.59
CA ARG A 112 -15.69 -33.94 -1.76
C ARG A 112 -15.69 -32.69 -2.63
N MET A 113 -16.86 -32.13 -2.92
CA MET A 113 -16.97 -30.89 -3.69
C MET A 113 -16.33 -29.70 -2.98
N SER A 114 -16.50 -29.57 -1.66
CA SER A 114 -15.88 -28.49 -0.89
C SER A 114 -14.36 -28.60 -0.87
N ALA A 115 -13.81 -29.82 -0.80
CA ALA A 115 -12.38 -30.07 -0.95
C ALA A 115 -11.86 -29.69 -2.35
N GLN A 116 -12.62 -29.99 -3.41
CA GLN A 116 -12.30 -29.56 -4.77
C GLN A 116 -12.35 -28.04 -4.95
N VAL A 117 -13.33 -27.37 -4.35
CA VAL A 117 -13.42 -25.90 -4.37
C VAL A 117 -12.24 -25.27 -3.62
N ALA A 118 -11.81 -25.86 -2.50
CA ALA A 118 -10.64 -25.40 -1.77
C ALA A 118 -9.35 -25.53 -2.61
N SER A 119 -9.13 -26.67 -3.26
CA SER A 119 -7.94 -26.85 -4.11
C SER A 119 -7.95 -25.95 -5.35
N LEU A 120 -9.12 -25.72 -5.95
CA LEU A 120 -9.27 -24.76 -7.04
C LEU A 120 -8.95 -23.34 -6.59
N LYS A 121 -9.38 -22.96 -5.38
CA LYS A 121 -9.07 -21.64 -4.81
C LYS A 121 -7.57 -21.46 -4.59
N ASP A 122 -6.88 -22.48 -4.10
CA ASP A 122 -5.43 -22.45 -3.93
C ASP A 122 -4.70 -22.29 -5.28
N HIS A 123 -5.13 -23.01 -6.32
CA HIS A 123 -4.57 -22.84 -7.66
C HIS A 123 -4.82 -21.44 -8.25
N ILE A 124 -6.00 -20.84 -8.01
CA ILE A 124 -6.29 -19.47 -8.45
C ILE A 124 -5.33 -18.49 -7.76
N GLN A 125 -5.12 -18.63 -6.44
CA GLN A 125 -4.17 -17.79 -5.70
C GLN A 125 -2.73 -17.96 -6.20
N GLU A 126 -2.32 -19.19 -6.51
CA GLU A 126 -1.00 -19.45 -7.10
C GLU A 126 -0.85 -18.76 -8.47
N PHE A 127 -1.87 -18.87 -9.34
CA PHE A 127 -1.84 -18.22 -10.65
C PHE A 127 -1.87 -16.69 -10.56
N GLU A 128 -2.61 -16.11 -9.63
CA GLU A 128 -2.61 -14.67 -9.37
C GLU A 128 -1.24 -14.18 -8.90
N ALA A 129 -0.62 -14.89 -7.96
CA ALA A 129 0.73 -14.57 -7.49
C ALA A 129 1.76 -14.66 -8.63
N ARG A 130 1.64 -15.69 -9.48
CA ARG A 130 2.52 -15.88 -10.64
C ARG A 130 2.32 -14.79 -11.70
N LEU A 131 1.07 -14.38 -11.98
CA LEU A 131 0.76 -13.26 -12.87
C LEU A 131 1.31 -11.95 -12.33
N GLN A 132 1.15 -11.68 -11.04
CA GLN A 132 1.68 -10.46 -10.41
C GLN A 132 3.21 -10.40 -10.53
N LYS A 133 3.90 -11.53 -10.29
CA LYS A 133 5.35 -11.62 -10.45
C LYS A 133 5.78 -11.38 -11.90
N LEU A 134 5.11 -12.01 -12.87
CA LEU A 134 5.37 -11.82 -14.30
C LEU A 134 5.13 -10.37 -14.73
N ASN A 135 4.09 -9.72 -14.21
CA ASN A 135 3.80 -8.34 -14.55
C ASN A 135 4.85 -7.38 -13.95
N GLN A 136 5.32 -7.64 -12.73
CA GLN A 136 6.44 -6.90 -12.14
C GLN A 136 7.74 -7.06 -12.94
N GLU A 137 8.05 -8.29 -13.37
CA GLU A 137 9.21 -8.57 -14.23
C GLU A 137 9.09 -7.86 -15.57
N LYS A 138 7.91 -7.91 -16.21
CA LYS A 138 7.61 -7.19 -17.44
C LYS A 138 7.79 -5.68 -17.27
N ASP A 139 7.17 -5.06 -16.28
CA ASP A 139 7.31 -3.63 -16.00
C ASP A 139 8.77 -3.23 -15.75
N SER A 140 9.53 -4.08 -15.05
CA SER A 140 10.96 -3.84 -14.79
C SER A 140 11.81 -3.93 -16.07
N THR A 141 11.40 -4.76 -17.02
CA THR A 141 12.07 -4.96 -18.31
C THR A 141 11.68 -3.86 -19.29
N GLU A 142 10.40 -3.49 -19.33
CA GLU A 142 9.84 -2.43 -20.16
C GLU A 142 10.44 -1.07 -19.75
N ARG A 143 10.60 -0.81 -18.44
CA ARG A 143 11.34 0.38 -17.96
C ARG A 143 12.80 0.39 -18.40
N ARG A 144 13.49 -0.77 -18.34
CA ARG A 144 14.87 -0.91 -18.83
C ARG A 144 14.97 -0.74 -20.35
N PHE A 145 13.92 -1.10 -21.09
CA PHE A 145 13.88 -0.94 -22.55
C PHE A 145 13.58 0.50 -22.98
N HIS A 146 12.69 1.21 -22.27
CA HIS A 146 12.33 2.59 -22.61
C HIS A 146 13.35 3.62 -22.16
N ASP A 147 14.01 3.42 -21.01
CA ASP A 147 15.08 4.29 -20.51
C ASP A 147 16.36 3.46 -20.27
N PRO A 148 17.00 2.93 -21.34
CA PRO A 148 18.22 2.16 -21.18
C PRO A 148 19.28 3.06 -20.55
N THR A 149 19.86 2.62 -19.43
CA THR A 149 20.91 3.42 -18.81
C THR A 149 22.11 3.42 -19.74
N LEU A 150 22.88 4.52 -19.72
CA LEU A 150 24.08 4.66 -20.53
C LEU A 150 25.06 3.49 -20.26
N ALA A 151 25.03 2.94 -19.04
CA ALA A 151 25.77 1.74 -18.66
C ALA A 151 25.29 0.48 -19.41
N ASP A 152 23.98 0.22 -19.52
CA ASP A 152 23.43 -0.94 -20.23
C ASP A 152 23.76 -0.90 -21.74
N VAL A 153 23.66 0.29 -22.35
CA VAL A 153 24.01 0.50 -23.76
C VAL A 153 25.51 0.33 -24.00
N LEU A 154 26.34 0.86 -23.08
CA LEU A 154 27.79 0.72 -23.17
C LEU A 154 28.22 -0.72 -22.90
N GLU A 155 27.60 -1.44 -21.97
CA GLU A 155 27.89 -2.83 -21.67
C GLU A 155 27.55 -3.74 -22.85
N SER A 156 26.38 -3.57 -23.47
CA SER A 156 25.99 -4.25 -24.71
C SER A 156 26.98 -3.98 -25.85
N ARG A 157 27.39 -2.71 -26.05
CA ARG A 157 28.37 -2.32 -27.07
C ARG A 157 29.79 -2.78 -26.75
N SER A 158 30.14 -2.94 -25.46
CA SER A 158 31.48 -3.31 -24.99
C SER A 158 31.87 -4.74 -25.40
N GLN A 159 30.89 -5.59 -25.70
CA GLN A 159 31.15 -6.94 -26.20
C GLN A 159 31.89 -6.94 -27.54
N ASN A 160 31.67 -5.89 -28.34
CA ASN A 160 32.31 -5.68 -29.64
C ASN A 160 33.60 -4.85 -29.56
N TRP A 161 34.02 -4.43 -28.35
CA TRP A 161 35.23 -3.64 -28.16
C TRP A 161 36.47 -4.54 -28.10
N GLY A 162 37.62 -4.00 -28.49
CA GLY A 162 38.90 -4.68 -28.33
C GLY A 162 39.23 -4.94 -26.85
N ASN A 163 40.10 -5.93 -26.60
CA ASN A 163 40.42 -6.42 -25.25
C ASN A 163 40.85 -5.32 -24.26
N VAL A 164 41.58 -4.30 -24.73
CA VAL A 164 42.05 -3.19 -23.89
C VAL A 164 40.91 -2.28 -23.45
N SER A 165 40.08 -1.82 -24.39
CA SER A 165 38.89 -1.01 -24.12
C SER A 165 37.87 -1.73 -23.23
N ARG A 166 37.69 -3.04 -23.44
CA ARG A 166 36.81 -3.85 -22.61
C ARG A 166 37.35 -4.03 -21.19
N ASN A 167 38.65 -4.21 -21.01
CA ASN A 167 39.26 -4.28 -19.68
C ASN A 167 39.19 -2.94 -18.92
N VAL A 168 39.39 -1.81 -19.61
CA VAL A 168 39.21 -0.49 -18.99
C VAL A 168 37.75 -0.29 -18.60
N PHE A 169 36.81 -0.59 -19.50
CA PHE A 169 35.37 -0.52 -19.22
C PHE A 169 34.98 -1.40 -18.03
N ASN A 170 35.40 -2.67 -18.02
CA ASN A 170 35.15 -3.59 -16.92
C ASN A 170 35.72 -3.05 -15.60
N LYS A 171 36.96 -2.56 -15.59
CA LYS A 171 37.55 -1.95 -14.37
C LYS A 171 36.79 -0.70 -13.91
N THR A 172 36.33 0.14 -14.84
CA THR A 172 35.50 1.30 -14.51
C THR A 172 34.15 0.86 -13.96
N MET A 173 33.53 -0.15 -14.56
CA MET A 173 32.24 -0.68 -14.13
C MET A 173 32.32 -1.39 -12.78
N THR A 174 33.41 -2.11 -12.48
CA THR A 174 33.57 -2.82 -11.21
C THR A 174 34.10 -1.96 -10.07
N ASN A 175 34.90 -0.92 -10.35
CA ASN A 175 35.58 -0.16 -9.30
C ASN A 175 35.03 1.25 -9.13
N VAL A 176 34.56 1.88 -10.21
CA VAL A 176 34.17 3.29 -10.20
C VAL A 176 32.67 3.45 -10.08
N VAL A 177 31.90 2.69 -10.87
CA VAL A 177 30.44 2.74 -10.85
C VAL A 177 29.84 2.39 -9.48
N PRO A 178 30.28 1.35 -8.74
CA PRO A 178 29.73 1.08 -7.41
C PRO A 178 30.01 2.19 -6.40
N VAL A 179 31.18 2.85 -6.48
CA VAL A 179 31.48 4.01 -5.62
C VAL A 179 30.51 5.16 -5.91
N PHE A 180 30.22 5.42 -7.19
CA PHE A 180 29.21 6.41 -7.55
C PHE A 180 27.80 5.98 -7.15
N SER A 181 27.43 4.70 -7.26
CA SER A 181 26.13 4.22 -6.81
C SER A 181 25.98 4.39 -5.29
N ASP A 182 27.00 4.06 -4.51
CA ASP A 182 27.02 4.22 -3.05
C ASP A 182 26.92 5.69 -2.64
N ILE A 183 27.61 6.60 -3.36
CA ILE A 183 27.49 8.05 -3.16
C ILE A 183 26.07 8.51 -3.51
N THR A 184 25.49 8.04 -4.61
CA THR A 184 24.13 8.41 -5.00
C THR A 184 23.08 7.85 -4.04
N GLU A 185 23.30 6.66 -3.48
CA GLU A 185 22.43 6.05 -2.49
C GLU A 185 22.54 6.76 -1.14
N THR A 186 23.76 7.13 -0.72
CA THR A 186 24.01 7.98 0.44
C THR A 186 23.35 9.35 0.28
N ALA A 187 23.47 9.97 -0.89
CA ALA A 187 22.80 11.23 -1.22
C ALA A 187 21.26 11.10 -1.23
N ARG A 188 20.71 9.98 -1.74
CA ARG A 188 19.27 9.69 -1.70
C ARG A 188 18.77 9.46 -0.27
N ASN A 189 19.53 8.74 0.55
CA ASN A 189 19.20 8.49 1.95
C ASN A 189 19.28 9.77 2.79
N TYR A 190 20.29 10.61 2.53
CA TYR A 190 20.38 11.96 3.11
C TYR A 190 19.21 12.83 2.66
N ARG A 191 18.88 12.85 1.35
CA ARG A 191 17.71 13.58 0.81
C ARG A 191 16.40 13.13 1.46
N ARG A 192 16.18 11.82 1.65
CA ARG A 192 14.99 11.30 2.37
C ARG A 192 14.97 11.81 3.81
N ARG A 193 16.11 11.85 4.49
CA ARG A 193 16.23 12.35 5.87
C ARG A 193 16.00 13.86 5.98
N VAL A 194 16.54 14.65 5.07
CA VAL A 194 16.33 16.11 5.01
C VAL A 194 14.89 16.44 4.62
N SER A 195 14.32 15.75 3.64
CA SER A 195 12.92 15.93 3.23
C SER A 195 11.91 15.65 4.36
N ARG A 196 12.26 14.77 5.32
CA ARG A 196 11.46 14.55 6.53
C ARG A 196 11.67 15.61 7.60
N THR A 197 12.81 16.29 7.62
CA THR A 197 13.24 17.18 8.72
C THR A 197 12.91 18.66 8.49
N SER A 198 12.66 19.16 7.27
CA SER A 198 13.15 20.52 7.00
C SER A 198 12.20 21.54 6.34
N ARG A 199 10.89 21.58 6.68
CA ARG A 199 10.05 22.76 6.37
C ARG A 199 10.69 24.07 6.87
N PHE A 200 11.40 24.00 8.00
CA PHE A 200 12.16 25.12 8.55
C PHE A 200 13.39 25.49 7.72
N LEU A 201 14.13 24.50 7.22
CA LEU A 201 15.31 24.73 6.36
C LEU A 201 14.91 25.32 5.01
N GLU A 202 13.83 24.83 4.40
CA GLU A 202 13.23 25.38 3.19
C GLU A 202 12.85 26.86 3.36
N LEU A 203 12.26 27.21 4.51
CA LEU A 203 11.95 28.58 4.88
C LEU A 203 13.23 29.42 5.04
N LEU A 204 14.22 28.93 5.80
CA LEU A 204 15.48 29.65 6.02
C LEU A 204 16.21 29.92 4.71
N ILE A 205 16.25 28.95 3.79
CA ILE A 205 16.91 29.12 2.50
C ILE A 205 16.14 30.09 1.61
N SER A 206 14.81 30.00 1.59
CA SER A 206 13.98 30.99 0.88
C SER A 206 14.22 32.40 1.43
N MET A 207 14.23 32.57 2.76
CA MET A 207 14.53 33.85 3.41
C MET A 207 15.93 34.34 3.08
N PHE A 208 16.93 33.45 3.06
CA PHE A 208 18.31 33.78 2.71
C PHE A 208 18.43 34.28 1.26
N ILE A 209 17.76 33.60 0.31
CA ILE A 209 17.76 34.02 -1.10
C ILE A 209 17.07 35.39 -1.26
N TYR A 210 15.91 35.61 -0.62
CA TYR A 210 15.25 36.92 -0.67
C TYR A 210 16.07 38.02 0.01
N ALA A 211 16.71 37.73 1.16
CA ALA A 211 17.60 38.66 1.83
C ALA A 211 18.81 39.02 0.96
N PHE A 212 19.38 38.04 0.24
CA PHE A 212 20.43 38.28 -0.73
C PHE A 212 19.97 39.24 -1.84
N ILE A 213 18.80 39.03 -2.43
CA ILE A 213 18.26 39.90 -3.49
C ILE A 213 18.09 41.34 -2.97
N ILE A 214 17.50 41.52 -1.79
CA ILE A 214 17.34 42.84 -1.17
C ILE A 214 18.70 43.49 -0.92
N SER A 215 19.67 42.72 -0.41
CA SER A 215 21.03 43.20 -0.17
C SER A 215 21.73 43.62 -1.47
N ALA A 216 21.50 42.91 -2.58
CA ALA A 216 22.05 43.21 -3.89
C ALA A 216 21.50 44.53 -4.42
N VAL A 217 20.20 44.77 -4.30
CA VAL A 217 19.57 46.04 -4.67
C VAL A 217 20.13 47.20 -3.82
N LEU A 218 20.23 47.02 -2.50
CA LEU A 218 20.83 48.02 -1.61
C LEU A 218 22.31 48.28 -1.95
N ALA A 219 23.06 47.24 -2.31
CA ALA A 219 24.45 47.37 -2.74
C ALA A 219 24.56 48.18 -4.04
N ILE A 220 23.70 47.93 -5.03
CA ILE A 220 23.62 48.73 -6.27
C ILE A 220 23.34 50.19 -5.94
N VAL A 221 22.35 50.48 -5.09
CA VAL A 221 21.99 51.86 -4.70
C VAL A 221 23.17 52.57 -4.01
N ARG A 222 23.85 51.89 -3.09
CA ARG A 222 25.04 52.41 -2.40
C ARG A 222 26.21 52.65 -3.35
N ILE A 223 26.43 51.75 -4.31
CA ILE A 223 27.46 51.91 -5.33
C ILE A 223 27.14 53.11 -6.22
N TYR A 224 25.88 53.22 -6.66
CA TYR A 224 25.42 54.32 -7.49
C TYR A 224 25.60 55.68 -6.78
N SER A 225 25.21 55.78 -5.51
CA SER A 225 25.37 57.00 -4.72
C SER A 225 26.84 57.37 -4.49
N LYS A 226 27.73 56.39 -4.29
CA LYS A 226 29.17 56.63 -4.16
C LYS A 226 29.84 57.07 -5.47
N VAL A 227 29.44 56.48 -6.60
CA VAL A 227 30.08 56.75 -7.90
C VAL A 227 29.57 58.06 -8.54
N LYS A 228 28.50 58.69 -7.98
CA LYS A 228 27.96 60.01 -8.38
C LYS A 228 27.80 60.17 -9.90
N GLY A 229 27.23 59.16 -10.57
CA GLY A 229 26.94 59.19 -12.01
C GLY A 229 28.12 58.86 -12.95
N LYS A 230 29.30 58.51 -12.43
CA LYS A 230 30.48 58.15 -13.25
C LYS A 230 30.58 56.64 -13.57
N LEU A 231 29.44 55.95 -13.72
CA LEU A 231 29.43 54.53 -14.05
C LEU A 231 29.62 54.36 -15.56
N THR A 232 30.80 53.88 -15.96
CA THR A 232 31.03 53.43 -17.33
C THR A 232 30.26 52.13 -17.59
N ILE A 233 29.89 51.88 -18.86
CA ILE A 233 29.17 50.65 -19.26
C ILE A 233 29.94 49.40 -18.81
N SER A 234 31.27 49.41 -18.92
CA SER A 234 32.12 48.30 -18.46
C SER A 234 32.00 48.03 -16.96
N ARG A 235 31.90 49.07 -16.13
CA ARG A 235 31.72 48.94 -14.67
C ARG A 235 30.31 48.44 -14.33
N MET A 236 29.30 48.87 -15.08
CA MET A 236 27.93 48.36 -14.93
C MET A 236 27.83 46.86 -15.29
N LEU A 237 28.46 46.45 -16.40
CA LEU A 237 28.50 45.03 -16.79
C LEU A 237 29.26 44.19 -15.76
N PHE A 238 30.41 44.64 -15.27
CA PHE A 238 31.14 43.96 -14.20
C PHE A 238 30.27 43.76 -12.94
N LEU A 239 29.55 44.81 -12.53
CA LEU A 239 28.64 44.73 -11.39
C LEU A 239 27.52 43.71 -11.66
N GLY A 240 26.92 43.73 -12.85
CA GLY A 240 25.88 42.78 -13.27
C GLY A 240 26.39 41.33 -13.28
N ASP A 241 27.55 41.07 -13.88
CA ASP A 241 28.18 39.75 -13.92
C ASP A 241 28.50 39.22 -12.51
N THR A 242 29.04 40.08 -11.65
CA THR A 242 29.37 39.72 -10.26
C THR A 242 28.10 39.38 -9.47
N LEU A 243 27.05 40.19 -9.61
CA LEU A 243 25.77 39.92 -8.93
C LEU A 243 25.11 38.64 -9.44
N CYS A 244 25.16 38.38 -10.76
CA CYS A 244 24.65 37.13 -11.33
C CYS A 244 25.47 35.94 -10.83
N ALA A 245 26.80 36.02 -10.81
CA ALA A 245 27.67 34.98 -10.28
C ALA A 245 27.36 34.69 -8.80
N CYS A 246 27.28 35.72 -7.96
CA CYS A 246 26.92 35.57 -6.56
C CYS A 246 25.51 34.98 -6.37
N PHE A 247 24.53 35.41 -7.17
CA PHE A 247 23.19 34.84 -7.14
C PHE A 247 23.23 33.34 -7.43
N TRP A 248 23.84 32.92 -8.55
CA TRP A 248 23.92 31.50 -8.89
C TRP A 248 24.74 30.69 -7.90
N PHE A 249 25.75 31.29 -7.27
CA PHE A 249 26.49 30.66 -6.18
C PHE A 249 25.61 30.42 -4.94
N VAL A 250 24.80 31.41 -4.55
CA VAL A 250 23.80 31.24 -3.47
C VAL A 250 22.79 30.14 -3.82
N MET A 251 22.37 30.07 -5.08
CA MET A 251 21.48 29.01 -5.56
C MET A 251 22.13 27.63 -5.51
N LEU A 252 23.41 27.52 -5.87
CA LEU A 252 24.20 26.28 -5.75
C LEU A 252 24.32 25.83 -4.31
N LEU A 253 24.62 26.76 -3.39
CA LEU A 253 24.71 26.47 -1.97
C LEU A 253 23.35 26.01 -1.43
N GLY A 254 22.27 26.71 -1.80
CA GLY A 254 20.91 26.32 -1.46
C GLY A 254 20.56 24.92 -1.97
N PHE A 255 20.92 24.61 -3.22
CA PHE A 255 20.72 23.28 -3.81
C PHE A 255 21.54 22.21 -3.07
N ALA A 256 22.79 22.49 -2.73
CA ALA A 256 23.65 21.56 -1.99
C ALA A 256 23.13 21.27 -0.58
N ILE A 257 22.49 22.25 0.06
CA ILE A 257 21.92 22.09 1.40
C ILE A 257 20.54 21.38 1.33
N LEU A 258 19.67 21.76 0.39
CA LEU A 258 18.32 21.19 0.25
C LEU A 258 18.30 19.83 -0.43
N PHE A 259 19.30 19.54 -1.27
CA PHE A 259 19.27 18.44 -2.24
C PHE A 259 18.01 18.48 -3.15
N ASP A 260 17.45 19.68 -3.32
CA ASP A 260 16.33 19.97 -4.19
C ASP A 260 16.47 21.36 -4.81
N ASP A 261 15.65 21.65 -5.81
CA ASP A 261 15.69 22.92 -6.51
C ASP A 261 15.19 24.08 -5.61
N PRO A 262 16.06 25.03 -5.20
CA PRO A 262 15.66 26.14 -4.35
C PRO A 262 14.59 27.04 -5.01
N LEU A 263 14.56 27.19 -6.34
CA LEU A 263 13.52 27.98 -7.02
C LEU A 263 12.16 27.30 -6.92
N TYR A 264 12.14 25.98 -7.03
CA TYR A 264 10.93 25.20 -6.86
C TYR A 264 10.39 25.32 -5.43
N VAL A 265 11.27 25.20 -4.43
CA VAL A 265 10.93 25.38 -3.00
C VAL A 265 10.37 26.78 -2.74
N MET A 266 10.99 27.83 -3.29
CA MET A 266 10.49 29.20 -3.17
C MET A 266 9.08 29.35 -3.77
N LYS A 267 8.85 28.81 -4.97
CA LYS A 267 7.52 28.85 -5.63
C LYS A 267 6.47 28.17 -4.76
N GLN A 268 6.77 26.98 -4.23
CA GLN A 268 5.80 26.23 -3.42
C GLN A 268 5.44 26.94 -2.11
N ARG A 269 6.43 27.59 -1.47
CA ARG A 269 6.21 28.18 -0.15
C ARG A 269 5.60 29.57 -0.22
N SER A 270 6.03 30.38 -1.17
CA SER A 270 5.63 31.77 -1.29
C SER A 270 5.47 32.17 -2.77
N PRO A 271 4.36 31.73 -3.41
CA PRO A 271 4.17 31.91 -4.85
C PRO A 271 4.12 33.39 -5.27
N THR A 272 3.50 34.25 -4.46
CA THR A 272 3.39 35.69 -4.74
C THR A 272 4.75 36.41 -4.79
N PRO A 273 5.59 36.38 -3.73
CA PRO A 273 6.92 37.00 -3.82
C PRO A 273 7.82 36.30 -4.82
N PHE A 274 7.67 35.00 -5.04
CA PHE A 274 8.40 34.29 -6.09
C PHE A 274 8.05 34.84 -7.48
N PHE A 275 6.76 35.04 -7.76
CA PHE A 275 6.31 35.61 -9.04
C PHE A 275 6.82 37.05 -9.23
N LEU A 276 6.73 37.90 -8.21
CA LEU A 276 7.30 39.25 -8.24
C LEU A 276 8.81 39.22 -8.49
N PHE A 277 9.53 38.30 -7.85
CA PHE A 277 10.94 38.07 -8.09
C PHE A 277 11.21 37.67 -9.56
N GLN A 278 10.44 36.75 -10.14
CA GLN A 278 10.62 36.33 -11.54
C GLN A 278 10.37 37.48 -12.53
N LEU A 279 9.40 38.36 -12.24
CA LEU A 279 9.17 39.56 -13.05
C LEU A 279 10.34 40.54 -12.96
N LEU A 280 10.84 40.79 -11.74
CA LEU A 280 11.99 41.67 -11.52
C LEU A 280 13.27 41.11 -12.17
N ALA A 281 13.48 39.79 -12.08
CA ALA A 281 14.60 39.10 -12.70
C ALA A 281 14.50 39.17 -14.24
N CYS A 282 13.32 39.00 -14.82
CA CYS A 282 13.09 39.14 -16.26
C CYS A 282 13.39 40.57 -16.72
N PHE A 283 12.86 41.58 -16.04
CA PHE A 283 13.14 42.98 -16.34
C PHE A 283 14.65 43.29 -16.23
N SER A 284 15.29 42.85 -15.16
CA SER A 284 16.73 43.04 -14.95
C SER A 284 17.55 42.35 -16.04
N TYR A 285 17.14 41.15 -16.46
CA TYR A 285 17.78 40.39 -17.54
C TYR A 285 17.68 41.11 -18.88
N VAL A 286 16.51 41.64 -19.26
CA VAL A 286 16.35 42.41 -20.49
C VAL A 286 17.28 43.62 -20.52
N ASN A 287 17.33 44.39 -19.43
CA ASN A 287 18.25 45.52 -19.30
C ASN A 287 19.71 45.09 -19.40
N PHE A 288 20.06 43.96 -18.79
CA PHE A 288 21.41 43.42 -18.82
C PHE A 288 21.84 42.96 -20.23
N VAL A 289 20.94 42.30 -20.98
CA VAL A 289 21.18 41.95 -22.38
C VAL A 289 21.32 43.20 -23.24
N LEU A 290 20.47 44.22 -23.04
CA LEU A 290 20.59 45.50 -23.76
C LEU A 290 21.95 46.16 -23.54
N LEU A 291 22.45 46.20 -22.29
CA LEU A 291 23.80 46.71 -22.01
C LEU A 291 24.89 45.94 -22.76
N ARG A 292 24.77 44.60 -22.87
CA ARG A 292 25.71 43.78 -23.62
C ARG A 292 25.65 44.01 -25.12
N VAL A 293 24.45 44.16 -25.68
CA VAL A 293 24.26 44.53 -27.09
C VAL A 293 24.86 45.90 -27.40
N LEU A 294 24.74 46.89 -26.50
CA LEU A 294 25.40 48.18 -26.65
C LEU A 294 26.94 48.08 -26.64
N VAL A 295 27.50 47.22 -25.80
CA VAL A 295 28.95 46.95 -25.81
C VAL A 295 29.39 46.23 -27.08
N LEU A 296 28.61 45.26 -27.54
CA LEU A 296 28.84 44.58 -28.81
C LEU A 296 28.80 45.58 -29.98
N ALA A 297 27.80 46.45 -30.02
CA ALA A 297 27.66 47.46 -31.07
C ALA A 297 28.81 48.48 -31.06
N SER A 298 29.34 48.83 -29.89
CA SER A 298 30.44 49.81 -29.76
C SER A 298 31.83 49.23 -30.02
N LYS A 299 32.10 47.98 -29.61
CA LYS A 299 33.44 47.37 -29.74
C LYS A 299 33.58 46.43 -30.95
N MET A 300 32.49 45.81 -31.41
CA MET A 300 32.48 44.82 -32.51
C MET A 300 33.52 43.69 -32.35
N THR A 301 33.84 43.28 -31.12
CA THR A 301 34.82 42.21 -30.87
C THR A 301 34.17 40.84 -30.77
N LEU A 302 34.90 39.79 -31.19
CA LEU A 302 34.48 38.39 -31.02
C LEU A 302 34.23 38.04 -29.55
N GLY A 303 35.00 38.61 -28.62
CA GLY A 303 34.77 38.46 -27.19
C GLY A 303 33.41 39.01 -26.75
N ALA A 304 33.08 40.25 -27.12
CA ALA A 304 31.79 40.85 -26.80
C ALA A 304 30.61 40.07 -27.42
N LEU A 305 30.79 39.54 -28.63
CA LEU A 305 29.80 38.70 -29.30
C LEU A 305 29.59 37.39 -28.52
N GLY A 306 30.68 36.70 -28.18
CA GLY A 306 30.65 35.44 -27.44
C GLY A 306 30.01 35.59 -26.06
N GLU A 307 30.34 36.65 -25.32
CA GLU A 307 29.70 36.89 -24.03
C GLU A 307 28.20 37.23 -24.17
N THR A 308 27.83 38.02 -25.19
CA THR A 308 26.41 38.36 -25.45
C THR A 308 25.61 37.10 -25.78
N LEU A 309 26.12 36.26 -26.69
CA LEU A 309 25.52 34.97 -27.03
C LEU A 309 25.44 34.05 -25.81
N GLY A 310 26.48 34.00 -24.98
CA GLY A 310 26.49 33.21 -23.75
C GLY A 310 25.36 33.61 -22.80
N VAL A 311 25.15 34.90 -22.58
CA VAL A 311 24.05 35.40 -21.72
C VAL A 311 22.67 35.14 -22.35
N VAL A 312 22.55 35.23 -23.68
CA VAL A 312 21.31 34.86 -24.38
C VAL A 312 21.01 33.37 -24.22
N VAL A 313 22.00 32.50 -24.37
CA VAL A 313 21.84 31.04 -24.20
C VAL A 313 21.46 30.70 -22.76
N VAL A 314 22.12 31.31 -21.77
CA VAL A 314 21.78 31.10 -20.34
C VAL A 314 20.35 31.54 -20.05
N GLY A 315 19.98 32.74 -20.48
CA GLY A 315 18.65 33.29 -20.24
C GLY A 315 17.57 32.51 -20.97
N HIS A 316 17.82 32.07 -22.20
CA HIS A 316 16.90 31.20 -22.93
C HIS A 316 16.74 29.84 -22.26
N HIS A 317 17.84 29.21 -21.82
CA HIS A 317 17.77 27.95 -21.08
C HIS A 317 17.00 28.13 -19.76
N TYR A 318 17.25 29.22 -19.03
CA TYR A 318 16.51 29.55 -17.82
C TYR A 318 15.02 29.79 -18.10
N TYR A 319 14.71 30.49 -19.19
CA TYR A 319 13.34 30.75 -19.63
C TYR A 319 12.58 29.43 -19.85
N VAL A 320 13.13 28.52 -20.66
CA VAL A 320 12.50 27.25 -21.01
C VAL A 320 12.40 26.31 -19.80
N ARG A 321 13.44 26.25 -18.96
CA ARG A 321 13.51 25.28 -17.86
C ARG A 321 12.82 25.73 -16.59
N VAL A 322 12.78 27.03 -16.31
CA VAL A 322 12.30 27.56 -15.03
C VAL A 322 11.15 28.53 -15.24
N TRP A 323 11.38 29.62 -15.97
CA TRP A 323 10.42 30.74 -16.02
C TRP A 323 9.09 30.36 -16.68
N GLN A 324 9.13 29.75 -17.87
CA GLN A 324 7.92 29.36 -18.61
C GLN A 324 7.11 28.31 -17.83
N PRO A 325 7.69 27.20 -17.33
CA PRO A 325 6.96 26.27 -16.47
C PRO A 325 6.43 26.92 -15.20
N ALA A 326 7.20 27.81 -14.58
CA ALA A 326 6.78 28.51 -13.38
C ALA A 326 5.52 29.35 -13.60
N ILE A 327 5.37 30.00 -14.75
CA ILE A 327 4.20 30.83 -15.09
C ILE A 327 3.02 29.99 -15.57
N LEU A 328 3.28 28.89 -16.29
CA LEU A 328 2.25 27.96 -16.75
C LEU A 328 1.79 26.97 -15.67
N ASP A 329 2.19 27.18 -14.42
CA ASP A 329 1.95 26.29 -13.29
C ASP A 329 2.32 24.82 -13.54
N ARG A 330 3.30 24.60 -14.42
CA ARG A 330 3.88 23.28 -14.66
C ARG A 330 5.01 23.02 -13.66
N PRO A 331 5.19 21.76 -13.23
CA PRO A 331 6.33 21.41 -12.39
C PRO A 331 7.63 21.66 -13.17
N PHE A 332 8.61 22.28 -12.51
CA PHE A 332 9.97 22.41 -13.00
C PHE A 332 10.96 21.94 -11.95
N ARG A 333 12.12 21.47 -12.42
CA ARG A 333 13.25 21.13 -11.57
C ARG A 333 14.53 21.53 -12.28
N GLY A 334 15.22 22.50 -11.71
CA GLY A 334 16.61 22.78 -12.03
C GLY A 334 17.50 21.60 -11.62
N THR A 335 18.62 21.47 -12.32
CA THR A 335 19.69 20.54 -11.93
C THR A 335 20.85 21.34 -11.37
N PHE A 336 21.58 20.75 -10.41
CA PHE A 336 22.80 21.34 -9.87
C PHE A 336 23.78 21.76 -10.97
N PHE A 337 23.90 20.93 -12.01
CA PHE A 337 24.79 21.19 -13.14
C PHE A 337 24.45 22.50 -13.86
N TYR A 338 23.17 22.83 -14.03
CA TYR A 338 22.77 24.09 -14.67
C TYR A 338 23.25 25.29 -13.87
N TYR A 339 23.00 25.30 -12.56
CA TYR A 339 23.43 26.37 -11.67
C TYR A 339 24.96 26.49 -11.62
N PHE A 340 25.68 25.36 -11.69
CA PHE A 340 27.13 25.34 -11.74
C PHE A 340 27.64 26.01 -13.02
N CYS A 341 27.11 25.61 -14.18
CA CYS A 341 27.47 26.21 -15.46
C CYS A 341 27.16 27.71 -15.50
N TYR A 342 26.01 28.14 -14.96
CA TYR A 342 25.66 29.55 -14.89
C TYR A 342 26.64 30.34 -14.02
N CYS A 343 26.87 29.87 -12.79
CA CYS A 343 27.82 30.48 -11.87
C CYS A 343 29.22 30.59 -12.49
N TRP A 344 29.71 29.50 -13.07
CA TRP A 344 31.02 29.44 -13.72
C TRP A 344 31.15 30.47 -14.84
N MET A 345 30.15 30.55 -15.72
CA MET A 345 30.17 31.45 -16.86
C MET A 345 30.13 32.93 -16.44
N PHE A 346 29.28 33.28 -15.47
CA PHE A 346 29.26 34.65 -14.95
C PHE A 346 30.53 35.02 -14.18
N CYS A 347 31.16 34.07 -13.48
CA CYS A 347 32.49 34.27 -12.90
C CYS A 347 33.53 34.55 -14.00
N ALA A 348 33.49 33.81 -15.12
CA ALA A 348 34.40 34.02 -16.24
C ALA A 348 34.20 35.40 -16.89
N PHE A 349 32.95 35.85 -17.05
CA PHE A 349 32.64 37.19 -17.56
C PHE A 349 33.11 38.29 -16.61
N ALA A 350 32.82 38.16 -15.30
CA ALA A 350 33.30 39.10 -14.29
C ALA A 350 34.84 39.17 -14.30
N TYR A 351 35.52 38.03 -14.37
CA TYR A 351 36.98 37.97 -14.45
C TYR A 351 37.53 38.65 -15.71
N SER A 352 36.94 38.39 -16.88
CA SER A 352 37.32 39.05 -18.13
C SER A 352 37.18 40.57 -18.04
N ARG A 353 36.10 41.07 -17.42
CA ARG A 353 35.90 42.51 -17.23
C ARG A 353 36.88 43.13 -16.24
N ILE A 354 37.24 42.43 -15.16
CA ILE A 354 38.28 42.91 -14.23
C ILE A 354 39.58 43.18 -14.99
N GLN A 355 39.97 42.29 -15.91
CA GLN A 355 41.18 42.47 -16.71
C GLN A 355 41.11 43.70 -17.64
N GLU A 356 39.91 44.11 -18.08
CA GLU A 356 39.75 45.29 -18.95
C GLU A 356 39.91 46.62 -18.21
N PHE A 357 39.33 46.78 -17.00
CA PHE A 357 39.34 48.08 -16.29
C PHE A 357 40.33 48.15 -15.12
N ALA A 358 40.87 47.01 -14.69
CA ALA A 358 41.87 46.91 -13.64
C ALA A 358 42.84 45.77 -13.99
N PRO A 359 43.60 45.87 -15.10
CA PRO A 359 44.65 44.91 -15.38
C PRO A 359 45.62 44.92 -14.19
N LEU A 360 45.69 43.78 -13.52
CA LEU A 360 46.57 43.58 -12.38
C LEU A 360 47.76 42.77 -12.90
N LYS A 361 48.57 43.42 -13.74
CA LYS A 361 49.90 42.92 -14.08
C LYS A 361 50.77 43.16 -12.85
N GLN A 362 50.91 42.14 -12.02
CA GLN A 362 51.89 42.18 -10.94
C GLN A 362 53.28 42.02 -11.57
N LEU A 363 53.92 43.14 -11.93
CA LEU A 363 55.19 43.17 -12.67
C LEU A 363 56.38 42.70 -11.83
N ARG A 364 56.35 42.88 -10.51
CA ARG A 364 57.32 42.38 -9.51
C ARG A 364 56.68 42.40 -8.11
N GLY A 365 57.08 41.48 -7.23
CA GLY A 365 56.69 41.45 -5.81
C GLY A 365 55.94 40.18 -5.34
N PRO A 366 55.80 39.98 -4.01
CA PRO A 366 55.10 38.85 -3.42
C PRO A 366 53.60 38.88 -3.75
N LYS A 367 53.00 37.71 -4.02
CA LYS A 367 51.57 37.58 -4.36
C LYS A 367 50.72 38.32 -3.31
N LEU A 368 49.96 39.31 -3.76
CA LEU A 368 49.08 40.08 -2.86
C LEU A 368 48.03 39.13 -2.24
N PRO A 369 47.75 39.23 -0.93
CA PRO A 369 46.71 38.42 -0.29
C PRO A 369 45.33 38.76 -0.87
N PRO A 370 44.37 37.81 -0.88
CA PRO A 370 43.05 38.00 -1.51
C PRO A 370 42.27 39.23 -1.01
N LEU A 371 42.41 39.55 0.27
CA LEU A 371 41.76 40.73 0.87
C LEU A 371 42.35 42.05 0.38
N MET A 372 43.67 42.12 0.15
CA MET A 372 44.29 43.31 -0.46
C MET A 372 43.88 43.42 -1.92
N TRP A 373 43.80 42.30 -2.64
CA TRP A 373 43.27 42.24 -4.00
C TRP A 373 41.86 42.86 -4.09
N LEU A 374 40.98 42.49 -3.17
CA LEU A 374 39.62 43.00 -3.12
C LEU A 374 39.56 44.49 -2.75
N ARG A 375 40.42 44.94 -1.83
CA ARG A 375 40.56 46.37 -1.48
C ARG A 375 41.05 47.20 -2.66
N VAL A 376 42.08 46.75 -3.37
CA VAL A 376 42.62 47.43 -4.57
C VAL A 376 41.56 47.50 -5.67
N LEU A 377 40.84 46.39 -5.90
CA LEU A 377 39.77 46.35 -6.89
C LEU A 377 38.63 47.30 -6.51
N PHE A 378 38.21 47.32 -5.24
CA PHE A 378 37.20 48.26 -4.75
C PHE A 378 37.65 49.71 -4.86
N ALA A 379 38.92 50.00 -4.53
CA ALA A 379 39.52 51.31 -4.70
C ALA A 379 39.53 51.73 -6.17
N ARG A 380 40.00 50.90 -7.10
CA ARG A 380 39.99 51.20 -8.55
C ARG A 380 38.57 51.36 -9.11
N PHE A 381 37.62 50.58 -8.60
CA PHE A 381 36.22 50.67 -9.00
C PHE A 381 35.56 51.98 -8.53
N THR A 382 35.92 52.48 -7.35
CA THR A 382 35.32 53.68 -6.73
C THR A 382 36.11 54.98 -6.91
N ALA A 383 37.43 54.91 -7.09
CA ALA A 383 38.31 56.07 -7.20
C ALA A 383 38.28 56.71 -8.58
N ARG A 384 38.48 58.03 -8.59
CA ARG A 384 38.77 58.82 -9.79
C ARG A 384 40.26 58.68 -10.07
N GLY A 385 40.63 58.06 -11.19
CA GLY A 385 41.97 58.19 -11.76
C GLY A 385 43.12 57.81 -10.83
N VAL A 386 43.07 56.63 -10.20
CA VAL A 386 44.34 55.98 -9.83
C VAL A 386 45.09 55.85 -11.16
N PRO A 387 46.28 56.46 -11.32
CA PRO A 387 47.02 56.36 -12.56
C PRO A 387 47.15 54.88 -12.92
N ASP A 388 47.06 54.54 -14.20
CA ASP A 388 47.34 53.19 -14.71
C ASP A 388 48.79 52.73 -14.40
N GLY A 389 49.57 53.54 -13.69
CA GLY A 389 50.86 53.21 -13.13
C GLY A 389 50.80 51.96 -12.26
N ASP A 390 51.84 51.16 -12.42
CA ASP A 390 52.04 49.91 -11.71
C ASP A 390 51.95 50.14 -10.21
N ILE A 391 51.32 49.21 -9.49
CA ILE A 391 51.42 49.19 -8.03
C ILE A 391 52.88 48.83 -7.74
N GLU A 392 53.75 49.82 -7.61
CA GLU A 392 55.02 49.64 -6.92
C GLU A 392 54.63 49.14 -5.53
N SER A 393 54.84 47.85 -5.30
CA SER A 393 54.91 47.32 -3.95
C SER A 393 56.12 47.97 -3.32
N THR A 394 55.96 49.18 -2.78
CA THR A 394 56.91 49.68 -1.80
C THR A 394 57.05 48.56 -0.78
N PRO A 395 58.26 48.00 -0.59
CA PRO A 395 58.47 47.02 0.45
C PRO A 395 57.92 47.65 1.72
N TYR A 396 57.12 46.90 2.46
CA TYR A 396 56.88 47.22 3.85
C TYR A 396 58.29 47.26 4.45
N GLU A 397 58.84 48.44 4.71
CA GLU A 397 59.98 48.56 5.60
C GLU A 397 59.46 48.02 6.92
N ASP A 398 59.82 46.76 7.22
CA ASP A 398 59.87 46.30 8.60
C ASP A 398 60.79 47.29 9.29
N SER A 399 60.18 48.24 10.00
CA SER A 399 60.84 49.02 11.04
C SER A 399 61.14 48.04 12.18
N ASP A 400 62.10 47.14 11.95
CA ASP A 400 62.83 46.51 13.01
C ASP A 400 63.68 47.62 13.65
N ASP A 401 63.12 48.20 14.71
CA ASP A 401 63.84 48.94 15.73
C ASP A 401 64.95 48.02 16.29
N GLU A 402 66.10 47.98 15.61
CA GLU A 402 67.36 47.62 16.24
C GLU A 402 67.77 48.79 17.14
N THR A 403 67.28 48.74 18.38
CA THR A 403 67.89 49.43 19.52
C THR A 403 69.31 48.90 19.73
N HIS A 404 70.27 49.49 19.04
CA HIS A 404 71.66 49.52 19.49
C HIS A 404 71.86 50.81 20.30
N GLU A 405 71.72 50.70 21.63
CA GLU A 405 72.30 51.66 22.56
C GLU A 405 73.59 51.11 23.18
N HIS A 406 74.56 52.01 23.21
CA HIS A 406 75.91 51.94 23.74
C HIS A 406 75.96 52.00 25.27
#